data_AF-A0A7S2AP99-F1
#
_entry.id   AF-A0A7S2AP99-F1
#
_cell.length_a   1.000
_cell.length_b   1.000
_cell.length_c   1.000
_cell.angle_alpha   90.00
_cell.angle_beta   90.00
_cell.angle_gamma   90.00
#
_symmetry.space_group_name_H-M   'P 1'
#
loop_
_entity.id
_entity.type
_entity.pdbx_description
1 polymer ?
#
loop_
_entity_poly.entity_id
_entity_poly.type
_entity_poly.pdbx_seq_one_letter_code
_entity_poly.pdbx_strand_id
1 'polypeptide(L)'
;NDILRPGSTVWLHHSLLKCKPAQPPPGTDPTRFPSWRHWWPANVIDMDDQKHRMLLELSNVPNSRIEVEDLFLTETLEDVIQNSEVRYIEWKDLTLETMSTKHSSLVGLKDLYSLSRPLGKGQKIDFFVSHSWRDNAMNKWQRLQALVALFVQKNGRPPTFWFDRFCLNHDRSTNSLKGLCVYINSCNSTLVLCGETYPHRLWCAWELFTIIAFQHEECIVSRLVVIPLDTTDDCPLESKSLDALTHFDVDNTHCYDPNDEWRLKSIISSVGCADFNEKFRKMAKKIIKMRFKDKRRTMKELKFIEPIPSEGHRMRAHVAQTTQTIVMIDSAVDDEPSRSP
;
A
#
# COMPACT_ATOMS: atom_id res chain seq x y z
N ASN A 1 -14.09 -6.97 -9.68
CA ASN A 1 -15.19 -6.88 -10.65
C ASN A 1 -14.79 -6.12 -11.92
N ASP A 2 -14.10 -4.98 -11.86
CA ASP A 2 -13.72 -4.24 -13.09
C ASP A 2 -12.70 -4.93 -14.00
N ILE A 3 -11.89 -5.85 -13.48
CA ILE A 3 -10.86 -6.59 -14.23
C ILE A 3 -11.42 -7.87 -14.88
N LEU A 4 -12.56 -8.37 -14.40
CA LEU A 4 -13.10 -9.69 -14.76
C LEU A 4 -14.43 -9.56 -15.51
N ARG A 5 -14.50 -8.62 -16.47
CA ARG A 5 -15.71 -8.41 -17.28
C ARG A 5 -15.79 -9.45 -18.40
N PRO A 6 -16.99 -9.81 -18.89
CA PRO A 6 -17.13 -10.57 -20.14
C PRO A 6 -16.26 -9.98 -21.25
N GLY A 7 -15.53 -10.85 -21.96
CA GLY A 7 -14.52 -10.49 -22.97
C GLY A 7 -13.10 -10.29 -22.44
N SER A 8 -12.87 -10.28 -21.11
CA SER A 8 -11.52 -10.18 -20.54
C SER A 8 -10.79 -11.53 -20.61
N THR A 9 -9.46 -11.51 -20.80
CA THR A 9 -8.64 -12.73 -20.70
C THR A 9 -8.04 -12.85 -19.30
N VAL A 10 -8.22 -14.00 -18.66
CA VAL A 10 -7.65 -14.38 -17.37
C VAL A 10 -6.74 -15.58 -17.52
N TRP A 11 -5.84 -15.80 -16.55
CA TRP A 11 -4.97 -16.98 -16.53
C TRP A 11 -5.40 -17.91 -15.40
N LEU A 12 -5.74 -19.16 -15.74
CA LEU A 12 -6.19 -20.19 -14.80
C LEU A 12 -5.05 -21.14 -14.43
N HIS A 13 -4.82 -21.33 -13.14
CA HIS A 13 -3.91 -22.38 -12.69
C HIS A 13 -4.52 -23.77 -12.95
N HIS A 14 -3.70 -24.75 -13.31
CA HIS A 14 -4.09 -26.10 -13.70
C HIS A 14 -4.79 -26.83 -12.55
N SER A 15 -4.53 -26.45 -11.29
CA SER A 15 -5.27 -26.99 -10.15
C SER A 15 -6.77 -26.65 -10.17
N LEU A 16 -7.18 -25.62 -10.91
CA LEU A 16 -8.58 -25.24 -11.08
C LEU A 16 -9.26 -26.01 -12.24
N LEU A 17 -8.49 -26.73 -13.06
CA LEU A 17 -9.01 -27.50 -14.17
C LEU A 17 -9.34 -28.93 -13.70
N LYS A 18 -10.62 -29.29 -13.66
CA LYS A 18 -11.06 -30.67 -13.37
C LYS A 18 -10.58 -31.67 -14.43
N CYS A 19 -10.28 -31.20 -15.64
CA CYS A 19 -9.78 -32.02 -16.75
C CYS A 19 -8.36 -31.59 -17.12
N LYS A 20 -7.42 -32.53 -17.18
CA LYS A 20 -6.07 -32.28 -17.72
C LYS A 20 -6.17 -32.04 -19.23
N PRO A 21 -5.83 -30.86 -19.74
CA PRO A 21 -5.70 -30.67 -21.18
C PRO A 21 -4.54 -31.54 -21.71
N ALA A 22 -4.75 -32.12 -22.89
CA ALA A 22 -3.88 -33.17 -23.43
C ALA A 22 -2.47 -32.67 -23.78
N GLN A 23 -2.30 -31.39 -24.15
CA GLN A 23 -1.00 -30.78 -24.46
C GLN A 23 -1.03 -29.26 -24.24
N PRO A 24 0.09 -28.63 -23.82
CA PRO A 24 0.21 -27.18 -23.64
C PRO A 24 -0.09 -26.41 -24.94
N PRO A 25 -0.45 -25.12 -24.86
CA PRO A 25 -0.76 -24.30 -26.03
C PRO A 25 0.35 -24.38 -27.11
N PRO A 26 0.00 -24.47 -28.41
CA PRO A 26 0.98 -24.34 -29.48
C PRO A 26 1.76 -23.03 -29.34
N GLY A 27 3.09 -23.09 -29.34
CA GLY A 27 3.97 -21.91 -29.26
C GLY A 27 4.46 -21.53 -27.86
N THR A 28 4.07 -22.22 -26.79
CA THR A 28 4.74 -22.05 -25.48
C THR A 28 6.07 -22.82 -25.46
N ASP A 29 7.20 -22.11 -25.38
CA ASP A 29 8.52 -22.71 -25.16
C ASP A 29 8.62 -23.27 -23.73
N PRO A 30 8.62 -24.61 -23.56
CA PRO A 30 8.60 -25.24 -22.25
C PRO A 30 9.93 -25.12 -21.49
N THR A 31 10.98 -24.59 -22.12
CA THR A 31 12.31 -24.38 -21.53
C THR A 31 12.49 -22.98 -20.94
N ARG A 32 11.75 -21.97 -21.45
CA ARG A 32 11.81 -20.59 -20.96
C ARG A 32 11.04 -20.34 -19.66
N PHE A 33 10.00 -21.13 -19.37
CA PHE A 33 9.12 -20.89 -18.22
C PHE A 33 8.61 -22.19 -17.55
N PRO A 34 9.42 -22.84 -16.69
CA PRO A 34 9.05 -24.12 -16.07
C PRO A 34 7.76 -24.06 -15.22
N SER A 35 7.48 -22.91 -14.60
CA SER A 35 6.31 -22.69 -13.73
C SER A 35 5.01 -22.34 -14.47
N TRP A 36 5.08 -21.99 -15.76
CA TRP A 36 3.91 -21.61 -16.58
C TRP A 36 3.20 -22.81 -17.19
N ARG A 37 3.77 -24.01 -17.06
CA ARG A 37 3.13 -25.28 -17.48
C ARG A 37 1.78 -25.54 -16.82
N HIS A 38 1.48 -24.78 -15.77
CA HIS A 38 0.25 -24.87 -15.03
C HIS A 38 -0.70 -23.70 -15.28
N TRP A 39 -0.47 -22.79 -16.22
CA TRP A 39 -1.36 -21.64 -16.43
C TRP A 39 -1.97 -21.63 -17.84
N TRP A 40 -3.29 -21.43 -17.91
CA TRP A 40 -4.07 -21.50 -19.14
C TRP A 40 -4.83 -20.19 -19.38
N PRO A 41 -4.70 -19.56 -20.56
CA PRO A 41 -5.49 -18.38 -20.87
C PRO A 41 -6.95 -18.80 -21.08
N ALA A 42 -7.86 -18.07 -20.44
CA ALA A 42 -9.29 -18.25 -20.56
C ALA A 42 -9.98 -16.90 -20.73
N ASN A 43 -10.98 -16.84 -21.59
CA ASN A 43 -11.81 -15.67 -21.78
C ASN A 43 -12.99 -15.75 -20.80
N VAL A 44 -13.28 -14.66 -20.11
CA VAL A 44 -14.50 -14.51 -19.32
C VAL A 44 -15.67 -14.41 -20.29
N ILE A 45 -16.55 -15.40 -20.27
CA ILE A 45 -17.75 -15.45 -21.11
C ILE A 45 -18.92 -14.80 -20.40
N ASP A 46 -19.09 -15.11 -19.12
CA ASP A 46 -20.18 -14.60 -18.29
C ASP A 46 -19.73 -14.53 -16.83
N MET A 47 -20.39 -13.68 -16.05
CA MET A 47 -20.14 -13.50 -14.63
C MET A 47 -21.47 -13.27 -13.91
N ASP A 48 -21.84 -14.21 -13.04
CA ASP A 48 -22.98 -14.10 -12.14
C ASP A 48 -22.47 -13.59 -10.78
N ASP A 49 -22.53 -12.26 -10.61
CA ASP A 49 -22.09 -11.59 -9.39
C ASP A 49 -22.91 -12.02 -8.16
N GLN A 50 -24.18 -12.41 -8.32
CA GLN A 50 -25.03 -12.83 -7.21
C GLN A 50 -24.68 -14.21 -6.69
N LYS A 51 -24.20 -15.09 -7.58
CA LYS A 51 -23.82 -16.45 -7.22
C LYS A 51 -22.31 -16.65 -7.09
N HIS A 52 -21.51 -15.61 -7.32
CA HIS A 52 -20.05 -15.70 -7.31
C HIS A 52 -19.51 -16.72 -8.33
N ARG A 53 -20.18 -16.83 -9.48
CA ARG A 53 -19.84 -17.80 -10.54
C ARG A 53 -19.29 -17.07 -11.75
N MET A 54 -18.27 -17.64 -12.36
CA MET A 54 -17.74 -17.15 -13.63
C MET A 54 -17.69 -18.27 -14.64
N LEU A 55 -18.17 -17.97 -15.84
CA LEU A 55 -18.06 -18.86 -16.97
C LEU A 55 -16.85 -18.45 -17.79
N LEU A 56 -15.92 -19.38 -17.97
CA LEU A 56 -14.67 -19.17 -18.69
C LEU A 56 -14.59 -20.10 -19.89
N GLU A 57 -14.00 -19.62 -20.98
CA GLU A 57 -13.66 -20.44 -22.15
C GLU A 57 -12.15 -20.38 -22.42
N LEU A 58 -11.49 -21.53 -22.44
CA LEU A 58 -10.05 -21.59 -22.73
C LEU A 58 -9.81 -21.15 -24.17
N SER A 59 -8.89 -20.19 -24.36
CA SER A 59 -8.68 -19.54 -25.67
C SER A 59 -8.27 -20.50 -26.79
N ASN A 60 -7.77 -21.69 -26.45
CA ASN A 60 -7.29 -22.70 -27.41
C ASN A 60 -8.10 -24.01 -27.39
N VAL A 61 -9.22 -24.05 -26.66
CA VAL A 61 -10.08 -25.24 -26.62
C VAL A 61 -11.51 -24.79 -26.91
N PRO A 62 -11.92 -24.78 -28.20
CA PRO A 62 -13.25 -24.33 -28.59
C PRO A 62 -14.33 -25.10 -27.82
N ASN A 63 -15.36 -24.39 -27.35
CA ASN A 63 -16.44 -24.95 -26.53
C ASN A 63 -16.01 -25.47 -25.16
N SER A 64 -14.79 -25.19 -24.71
CA SER A 64 -14.45 -25.40 -23.31
C SER A 64 -15.26 -24.42 -22.48
N ARG A 65 -16.12 -24.92 -21.60
CA ARG A 65 -16.84 -24.09 -20.64
C ARG A 65 -16.44 -24.55 -19.26
N ILE A 66 -15.65 -23.71 -18.60
CA ILE A 66 -15.22 -23.92 -17.23
C ILE A 66 -16.06 -22.98 -16.39
N GLU A 67 -16.94 -23.57 -15.62
CA GLU A 67 -17.64 -22.83 -14.58
C GLU A 67 -16.76 -22.86 -13.33
N VAL A 68 -16.30 -21.68 -12.92
CA VAL A 68 -15.59 -21.50 -11.66
C VAL A 68 -16.60 -20.93 -10.67
N GLU A 69 -17.04 -21.78 -9.76
CA GLU A 69 -17.83 -21.41 -8.59
C GLU A 69 -16.88 -21.02 -7.46
N ASP A 70 -17.33 -20.18 -6.53
CA ASP A 70 -16.56 -19.75 -5.36
C ASP A 70 -15.21 -19.09 -5.73
N LEU A 71 -15.20 -18.30 -6.81
CA LEU A 71 -14.03 -17.49 -7.20
C LEU A 71 -13.63 -16.45 -6.15
N PHE A 72 -14.60 -16.06 -5.34
CA PHE A 72 -14.34 -15.33 -4.12
C PHE A 72 -14.02 -16.37 -3.07
N LEU A 73 -12.81 -16.30 -2.53
CA LEU A 73 -12.37 -17.00 -1.32
C LEU A 73 -13.58 -17.18 -0.40
N THR A 74 -13.96 -18.43 -0.10
CA THR A 74 -15.00 -18.72 0.90
C THR A 74 -14.64 -18.15 2.28
N GLU A 75 -13.37 -17.80 2.45
CA GLU A 75 -12.82 -17.00 3.53
C GLU A 75 -13.09 -15.51 3.27
N THR A 76 -13.79 -14.84 4.19
CA THR A 76 -13.89 -13.39 4.14
C THR A 76 -12.49 -12.76 4.24
N LEU A 77 -12.34 -11.49 3.91
CA LEU A 77 -11.07 -10.79 4.14
C LEU A 77 -10.64 -10.92 5.62
N GLU A 78 -11.58 -10.89 6.56
CA GLU A 78 -11.32 -11.13 7.98
C GLU A 78 -10.80 -12.54 8.25
N ASP A 79 -11.29 -13.57 7.56
CA ASP A 79 -10.82 -14.95 7.69
C ASP A 79 -9.41 -15.10 7.10
N VAL A 80 -9.17 -14.50 5.93
CA VAL A 80 -7.83 -14.46 5.33
C VAL A 80 -6.86 -13.71 6.24
N ILE A 81 -7.27 -12.59 6.84
CA ILE A 81 -6.45 -11.84 7.81
C ILE A 81 -6.17 -12.69 9.04
N GLN A 82 -7.17 -13.40 9.57
CA GLN A 82 -7.01 -14.31 10.71
C GLN A 82 -6.05 -15.46 10.40
N ASN A 83 -6.08 -15.99 9.17
CA ASN A 83 -5.24 -17.09 8.73
C ASN A 83 -3.84 -16.66 8.25
N SER A 84 -3.65 -15.39 7.87
CA SER A 84 -2.41 -14.89 7.23
C SER A 84 -1.34 -14.39 8.21
N GLU A 85 -1.49 -14.69 9.50
CA GLU A 85 -0.55 -14.28 10.57
C GLU A 85 -0.19 -12.77 10.45
N VAL A 86 -1.15 -11.90 10.15
CA VAL A 86 -0.87 -10.46 10.03
C VAL A 86 -0.32 -9.95 11.36
N ARG A 87 0.76 -9.15 11.31
CA ARG A 87 1.41 -8.58 12.49
C ARG A 87 1.49 -7.08 12.41
N TYR A 88 1.76 -6.45 13.55
CA TYR A 88 2.08 -5.04 13.64
C TYR A 88 3.08 -4.77 14.75
N ILE A 89 3.71 -3.61 14.67
CA ILE A 89 4.60 -3.08 15.70
C ILE A 89 3.97 -1.87 16.37
N GLU A 90 4.15 -1.76 17.69
CA GLU A 90 3.70 -0.61 18.46
C GLU A 90 4.75 0.49 18.43
N TRP A 91 4.32 1.76 18.53
CA TRP A 91 5.24 2.91 18.50
C TRP A 91 6.39 2.80 19.52
N LYS A 92 6.11 2.26 20.72
CA LYS A 92 7.10 2.13 21.80
C LYS A 92 8.27 1.18 21.47
N ASP A 93 8.04 0.26 20.53
CA ASP A 93 9.02 -0.76 20.11
C ASP A 93 9.82 -0.31 18.87
N LEU A 94 9.41 0.81 18.24
CA LEU A 94 10.17 1.46 17.18
C LEU A 94 11.20 2.42 17.79
N THR A 95 12.42 2.38 17.25
CA THR A 95 13.48 3.34 17.58
C THR A 95 14.17 3.85 16.32
N LEU A 96 14.93 4.96 16.43
CA LEU A 96 15.73 5.48 15.33
C LEU A 96 16.71 4.41 14.79
N GLU A 97 17.31 3.62 15.66
CA GLU A 97 18.25 2.57 15.31
C GLU A 97 17.58 1.49 14.46
N THR A 98 16.36 1.08 14.83
CA THR A 98 15.58 0.09 14.07
C THR A 98 15.15 0.62 12.68
N MET A 99 15.03 1.94 12.53
CA MET A 99 14.73 2.61 11.26
C MET A 99 15.95 2.81 10.35
N SER A 100 17.16 2.50 10.83
CA SER A 100 18.41 2.63 10.09
C SER A 100 18.81 1.33 9.36
N THR A 101 19.41 1.47 8.16
CA THR A 101 19.94 0.35 7.38
C THR A 101 21.29 -0.15 7.87
N LYS A 102 22.06 0.70 8.55
CA LYS A 102 23.46 0.39 8.94
C LYS A 102 23.60 -0.69 10.02
N HIS A 103 22.48 -1.11 10.61
CA HIS A 103 22.49 -1.96 11.80
C HIS A 103 22.33 -3.46 11.52
N SER A 104 22.02 -3.88 10.29
CA SER A 104 21.82 -5.31 9.98
C SER A 104 23.11 -6.15 10.12
N SER A 105 24.29 -5.54 10.07
CA SER A 105 25.56 -6.28 10.11
C SER A 105 26.29 -6.26 11.46
N LEU A 106 25.94 -5.36 12.40
CA LEU A 106 26.91 -5.01 13.44
C LEU A 106 26.73 -5.60 14.84
N VAL A 107 25.54 -5.79 15.41
CA VAL A 107 25.46 -6.35 16.77
C VAL A 107 24.07 -6.93 17.02
N GLY A 108 23.97 -8.24 17.24
CA GLY A 108 23.00 -8.92 18.13
C GLY A 108 21.56 -8.40 18.17
N LEU A 109 21.07 -7.79 17.10
CA LEU A 109 19.72 -7.24 17.05
C LEU A 109 18.81 -8.45 17.16
N LYS A 110 18.11 -8.49 18.30
CA LYS A 110 16.95 -9.34 18.53
C LYS A 110 16.21 -9.48 17.21
N ASP A 111 15.80 -10.71 16.92
CA ASP A 111 14.85 -11.03 15.87
C ASP A 111 13.83 -9.89 15.73
N LEU A 112 13.96 -9.04 14.70
CA LEU A 112 13.13 -7.84 14.56
C LEU A 112 11.66 -8.21 14.43
N TYR A 113 11.39 -9.44 13.97
CA TYR A 113 10.07 -10.03 13.93
C TYR A 113 9.47 -10.25 15.33
N SER A 114 10.31 -10.50 16.34
CA SER A 114 9.88 -10.61 17.74
C SER A 114 9.42 -9.28 18.36
N LEU A 115 9.74 -8.14 17.74
CA LEU A 115 9.25 -6.82 18.15
C LEU A 115 7.81 -6.56 17.68
N SER A 116 7.35 -7.25 16.63
CA SER A 116 5.96 -7.18 16.20
C SER A 116 5.12 -8.23 16.94
N ARG A 117 3.79 -8.10 16.90
CA ARG A 117 2.86 -9.09 17.45
C ARG A 117 1.71 -9.40 16.49
N PRO A 118 1.11 -10.60 16.57
CA PRO A 118 -0.06 -10.95 15.78
C PRO A 118 -1.23 -9.98 15.98
N LEU A 119 -1.99 -9.77 14.90
CA LEU A 119 -3.22 -9.01 14.90
C LEU A 119 -4.33 -9.84 15.55
N GLY A 120 -4.93 -9.30 16.62
CA GLY A 120 -6.06 -9.95 17.30
C GLY A 120 -7.34 -9.87 16.46
N LYS A 121 -8.29 -10.77 16.72
CA LYS A 121 -9.60 -10.77 16.05
C LYS A 121 -10.30 -9.42 16.22
N GLY A 122 -10.75 -8.83 15.12
CA GLY A 122 -11.44 -7.52 15.09
C GLY A 122 -10.52 -6.31 15.28
N GLN A 123 -9.21 -6.50 15.47
CA GLN A 123 -8.27 -5.38 15.51
C GLN A 123 -7.94 -4.89 14.09
N LYS A 124 -7.62 -3.60 13.98
CA LYS A 124 -7.06 -3.00 12.77
C LYS A 124 -5.75 -2.30 13.09
N ILE A 125 -4.86 -2.28 12.10
CA ILE A 125 -3.59 -1.56 12.17
C ILE A 125 -3.85 -0.13 11.72
N ASP A 126 -3.23 0.87 12.34
CA ASP A 126 -3.48 2.26 11.98
C ASP A 126 -2.85 2.61 10.63
N PHE A 127 -1.59 2.21 10.42
CA PHE A 127 -0.84 2.55 9.21
C PHE A 127 -0.10 1.36 8.60
N PHE A 128 -0.34 1.12 7.31
CA PHE A 128 0.61 0.41 6.44
C PHE A 128 1.71 1.39 6.05
N VAL A 129 2.98 1.09 6.35
CA VAL A 129 4.07 2.02 6.05
C VAL A 129 4.79 1.63 4.78
N SER A 130 4.65 2.46 3.75
CA SER A 130 5.41 2.38 2.51
C SER A 130 6.58 3.37 2.59
N HIS A 131 7.82 2.89 2.48
CA HIS A 131 9.01 3.73 2.54
C HIS A 131 10.19 3.10 1.80
N SER A 132 11.19 3.92 1.45
CA SER A 132 12.50 3.39 1.05
C SER A 132 13.40 3.27 2.26
N TRP A 133 13.97 2.08 2.45
CA TRP A 133 15.06 1.87 3.41
C TRP A 133 16.32 2.68 3.07
N ARG A 134 16.48 3.14 1.82
CA ARG A 134 17.64 3.96 1.41
C ARG A 134 17.50 5.43 1.77
N ASP A 135 16.29 5.89 2.09
CA ASP A 135 16.07 7.27 2.54
C ASP A 135 16.63 7.49 3.96
N ASN A 136 16.97 8.75 4.26
CA ASN A 136 17.58 9.13 5.53
C ASN A 136 16.70 8.71 6.73
N ALA A 137 17.25 7.86 7.60
CA ALA A 137 16.55 7.32 8.76
C ALA A 137 16.16 8.38 9.79
N MET A 138 17.00 9.42 9.97
CA MET A 138 16.70 10.53 10.89
C MET A 138 15.49 11.32 10.41
N ASN A 139 15.42 11.65 9.11
CA ASN A 139 14.28 12.38 8.56
C ASN A 139 12.99 11.56 8.71
N LYS A 140 13.04 10.24 8.44
CA LYS A 140 11.89 9.33 8.68
C LYS A 140 11.46 9.36 10.14
N TRP A 141 12.40 9.23 11.06
CA TRP A 141 12.14 9.21 12.48
C TRP A 141 11.50 10.49 12.98
N GLN A 142 12.05 11.66 12.62
CA GLN A 142 11.49 12.97 12.98
C GLN A 142 10.06 13.13 12.47
N ARG A 143 9.80 12.75 11.21
CA ARG A 143 8.46 12.82 10.62
C ARG A 143 7.47 11.85 11.28
N LEU A 144 7.92 10.65 11.66
CA LEU A 144 7.11 9.69 12.42
C LEU A 144 6.79 10.21 13.83
N GLN A 145 7.76 10.80 14.54
CA GLN A 145 7.52 11.41 15.86
C GLN A 145 6.43 12.49 15.79
N ALA A 146 6.49 13.35 14.78
CA ALA A 146 5.50 14.38 14.55
C ALA A 146 4.10 13.79 14.25
N LEU A 147 4.04 12.78 13.36
CA LEU A 147 2.80 12.06 13.07
C LEU A 147 2.20 11.42 14.32
N VAL A 148 3.03 10.78 15.15
CA VAL A 148 2.59 10.11 16.38
C VAL A 148 2.06 11.12 17.38
N ALA A 149 2.72 12.26 17.56
CA ALA A 149 2.24 13.32 18.46
C ALA A 149 0.83 13.79 18.05
N LEU A 150 0.62 14.04 16.76
CA LEU A 150 -0.69 14.38 16.19
C LEU A 150 -1.72 13.28 16.37
N PHE A 151 -1.33 12.03 16.11
CA PHE A 151 -2.21 10.88 16.24
C PHE A 151 -2.64 10.68 17.71
N VAL A 152 -1.72 10.79 18.67
CA VAL A 152 -1.99 10.72 20.11
C VAL A 152 -2.93 11.84 20.54
N GLN A 153 -2.70 13.07 20.06
CA GLN A 153 -3.59 14.19 20.34
C GLN A 153 -5.02 13.93 19.86
N LYS A 154 -5.19 13.34 18.66
CA LYS A 154 -6.50 13.06 18.06
C LYS A 154 -7.19 11.83 18.68
N ASN A 155 -6.44 10.78 19.00
CA ASN A 155 -7.01 9.46 19.33
C ASN A 155 -6.78 9.02 20.78
N GLY A 156 -6.03 9.78 21.59
CA GLY A 156 -5.73 9.43 22.98
C GLY A 156 -4.80 8.22 23.16
N ARG A 157 -4.23 7.67 22.07
CA ARG A 157 -3.31 6.53 22.08
C ARG A 157 -2.26 6.65 20.97
N PRO A 158 -1.08 6.01 21.10
CA PRO A 158 -0.14 5.94 19.98
C PRO A 158 -0.69 5.06 18.84
N PRO A 159 -0.26 5.31 17.59
CA PRO A 159 -0.61 4.48 16.46
C PRO A 159 0.17 3.15 16.46
N THR A 160 -0.40 2.19 15.75
CA THR A 160 0.20 0.90 15.38
C THR A 160 0.61 0.92 13.92
N PHE A 161 1.69 0.20 13.58
CA PHE A 161 2.26 0.23 12.24
C PHE A 161 2.46 -1.19 11.70
N TRP A 162 2.20 -1.35 10.40
CA TRP A 162 2.72 -2.47 9.62
C TRP A 162 3.96 -1.99 8.87
N PHE A 163 5.09 -2.65 9.11
CA PHE A 163 6.34 -2.42 8.42
C PHE A 163 6.88 -3.75 7.91
N ASP A 164 7.32 -3.78 6.65
CA ASP A 164 7.89 -4.95 6.00
C ASP A 164 8.93 -5.67 6.87
N ARG A 165 9.91 -4.92 7.39
CA ARG A 165 11.05 -5.46 8.15
C ARG A 165 10.71 -6.08 9.50
N PHE A 166 9.60 -5.67 10.11
CA PHE A 166 9.21 -6.16 11.44
C PHE A 166 8.05 -7.15 11.37
N CYS A 167 7.21 -7.04 10.35
CA CYS A 167 5.96 -7.79 10.25
C CYS A 167 6.07 -8.99 9.31
N LEU A 168 7.12 -9.06 8.48
CA LEU A 168 7.41 -10.22 7.65
C LEU A 168 8.45 -11.12 8.31
N ASN A 169 8.16 -12.42 8.34
CA ASN A 169 9.15 -13.42 8.70
C ASN A 169 10.07 -13.68 7.50
N HIS A 170 11.25 -13.08 7.50
CA HIS A 170 12.21 -13.17 6.41
C HIS A 170 12.80 -14.58 6.22
N ASP A 171 12.69 -15.47 7.21
CA ASP A 171 13.13 -16.87 7.09
C ASP A 171 12.20 -17.70 6.19
N ARG A 172 11.00 -17.19 5.88
CA ARG A 172 9.96 -17.87 5.08
C ARG A 172 9.68 -17.17 3.73
N SER A 173 10.72 -16.60 3.12
CA SER A 173 10.73 -15.61 2.01
C SER A 173 9.84 -15.82 0.77
N THR A 174 9.14 -16.93 0.59
CA THR A 174 8.48 -17.28 -0.68
C THR A 174 7.07 -16.71 -0.91
N ASN A 175 6.46 -16.04 0.07
CA ASN A 175 5.04 -15.62 -0.02
C ASN A 175 4.75 -14.12 0.25
N SER A 176 5.75 -13.26 0.45
CA SER A 176 5.53 -11.84 0.78
C SER A 176 4.69 -11.09 -0.28
N LEU A 177 4.88 -11.40 -1.57
CA LEU A 177 4.09 -10.82 -2.67
C LEU A 177 2.59 -11.12 -2.58
N LYS A 178 2.24 -12.34 -2.16
CA LYS A 178 0.84 -12.80 -2.16
C LYS A 178 0.04 -12.15 -1.04
N GLY A 179 0.69 -11.85 0.08
CA GLY A 179 0.05 -11.24 1.24
C GLY A 179 -0.11 -9.73 1.15
N LEU A 180 0.49 -9.05 0.17
CA LEU A 180 0.56 -7.59 0.14
C LEU A 180 -0.82 -6.92 0.20
N CYS A 181 -1.78 -7.42 -0.59
CA CYS A 181 -3.16 -6.91 -0.55
C CYS A 181 -3.79 -7.09 0.83
N VAL A 182 -3.51 -8.22 1.49
CA VAL A 182 -4.03 -8.51 2.83
C VAL A 182 -3.42 -7.56 3.86
N TYR A 183 -2.11 -7.33 3.81
CA TYR A 183 -1.40 -6.41 4.71
C TYR A 183 -1.90 -4.96 4.58
N ILE A 184 -2.04 -4.48 3.34
CA ILE A 184 -2.55 -3.13 3.06
C ILE A 184 -4.00 -2.99 3.55
N ASN A 185 -4.86 -3.98 3.28
CA ASN A 185 -6.27 -3.91 3.68
C ASN A 185 -6.51 -4.19 5.17
N SER A 186 -5.53 -4.76 5.87
CA SER A 186 -5.54 -4.86 7.35
C SER A 186 -5.28 -3.52 8.05
N CYS A 187 -4.89 -2.49 7.30
CA CYS A 187 -4.55 -1.17 7.82
C CYS A 187 -5.63 -0.14 7.50
N ASN A 188 -5.92 0.78 8.42
CA ASN A 188 -6.86 1.88 8.21
C ASN A 188 -6.38 2.82 7.09
N SER A 189 -5.12 3.23 7.18
CA SER A 189 -4.49 4.13 6.23
C SER A 189 -3.15 3.58 5.74
N THR A 190 -2.65 4.12 4.64
CA THR A 190 -1.28 3.90 4.17
C THR A 190 -0.46 5.17 4.35
N LEU A 191 0.59 5.06 5.15
CA LEU A 191 1.59 6.10 5.37
C LEU A 191 2.72 5.94 4.36
N VAL A 192 2.89 6.93 3.49
CA VAL A 192 4.01 6.99 2.53
C VAL A 192 5.06 7.95 3.08
N LEU A 193 6.22 7.44 3.46
CA LEU A 193 7.38 8.27 3.81
C LEU A 193 8.22 8.49 2.55
N CYS A 194 7.94 9.58 1.85
CA CYS A 194 8.48 9.86 0.52
C CYS A 194 9.80 10.64 0.64
N GLY A 195 10.94 9.96 0.52
CA GLY A 195 12.25 10.60 0.35
C GLY A 195 12.74 10.55 -1.08
N GLU A 196 13.96 11.00 -1.29
CA GLU A 196 14.60 11.10 -2.62
C GLU A 196 14.66 9.76 -3.36
N THR A 197 14.87 8.66 -2.65
CA THR A 197 15.01 7.34 -3.28
C THR A 197 13.67 6.61 -3.44
N TYR A 198 12.61 7.08 -2.79
CA TYR A 198 11.29 6.41 -2.80
C TYR A 198 10.71 6.24 -4.21
N PRO A 199 10.67 7.26 -5.10
CA PRO A 199 10.10 7.13 -6.44
C PRO A 199 10.86 6.14 -7.34
N HIS A 200 12.09 5.78 -6.99
CA HIS A 200 12.96 4.87 -7.75
C HIS A 200 12.90 3.42 -7.25
N ARG A 201 12.08 3.12 -6.23
CA ARG A 201 11.94 1.78 -5.67
C ARG A 201 10.70 1.10 -6.24
N LEU A 202 10.92 0.04 -7.00
CA LEU A 202 9.84 -0.70 -7.66
C LEU A 202 8.85 -1.31 -6.65
N TRP A 203 9.36 -1.80 -5.52
CA TRP A 203 8.53 -2.29 -4.41
C TRP A 203 7.60 -1.20 -3.84
N CYS A 204 8.09 0.02 -3.63
CA CYS A 204 7.27 1.13 -3.15
C CYS A 204 6.19 1.51 -4.18
N ALA A 205 6.55 1.52 -5.47
CA ALA A 205 5.59 1.75 -6.54
C ALA A 205 4.51 0.66 -6.60
N TRP A 206 4.89 -0.60 -6.38
CA TRP A 206 3.99 -1.74 -6.36
C TRP A 206 3.01 -1.71 -5.18
N GLU A 207 3.46 -1.29 -4.00
CA GLU A 207 2.59 -1.07 -2.83
C GLU A 207 1.51 -0.01 -3.12
N LEU A 208 1.90 1.13 -3.68
CA LEU A 208 0.97 2.18 -4.10
C LEU A 208 0.03 1.71 -5.20
N PHE A 209 0.53 0.98 -6.19
CA PHE A 209 -0.31 0.43 -7.24
C PHE A 209 -1.34 -0.55 -6.68
N THR A 210 -0.97 -1.36 -5.69
CA THR A 210 -1.92 -2.26 -5.01
C THR A 210 -3.07 -1.46 -4.41
N ILE A 211 -2.79 -0.34 -3.75
CA ILE A 211 -3.84 0.55 -3.21
C ILE A 211 -4.74 1.09 -4.32
N ILE A 212 -4.14 1.55 -5.43
CA ILE A 212 -4.87 2.13 -6.57
C ILE A 212 -5.73 1.08 -7.28
N ALA A 213 -5.23 -0.14 -7.42
CA ALA A 213 -5.90 -1.20 -8.16
C ALA A 213 -7.15 -1.74 -7.43
N PHE A 214 -7.17 -1.66 -6.10
CA PHE A 214 -8.24 -2.24 -5.28
C PHE A 214 -9.17 -1.22 -4.64
N GLN A 215 -9.02 0.08 -4.94
CA GLN A 215 -9.85 1.13 -4.33
C GLN A 215 -10.37 2.13 -5.35
N HIS A 216 -11.56 2.67 -5.08
CA HIS A 216 -12.08 3.80 -5.83
C HIS A 216 -11.24 5.06 -5.60
N GLU A 217 -11.13 5.91 -6.62
CA GLU A 217 -10.26 7.09 -6.63
C GLU A 217 -10.54 8.09 -5.49
N GLU A 218 -11.75 8.07 -4.95
CA GLU A 218 -12.16 8.91 -3.82
C GLU A 218 -11.65 8.35 -2.48
N CYS A 219 -11.79 7.03 -2.27
CA CYS A 219 -11.33 6.33 -1.07
C CYS A 219 -9.80 6.36 -0.95
N ILE A 220 -9.08 6.30 -2.08
CA ILE A 220 -7.61 6.34 -2.12
C ILE A 220 -7.09 7.57 -1.38
N VAL A 221 -7.68 8.75 -1.61
CA VAL A 221 -7.13 9.98 -1.03
C VAL A 221 -7.37 10.07 0.47
N SER A 222 -8.51 9.57 0.96
CA SER A 222 -8.74 9.47 2.41
C SER A 222 -7.82 8.47 3.11
N ARG A 223 -7.36 7.43 2.39
CA ARG A 223 -6.48 6.39 2.97
C ARG A 223 -5.00 6.71 2.86
N LEU A 224 -4.57 7.54 1.90
CA LEU A 224 -3.15 7.85 1.70
C LEU A 224 -2.67 9.07 2.49
N VAL A 225 -1.72 8.84 3.39
CA VAL A 225 -1.00 9.88 4.14
C VAL A 225 0.43 9.96 3.61
N VAL A 226 0.73 10.95 2.77
CA VAL A 226 2.06 11.06 2.11
C VAL A 226 2.95 12.10 2.75
N ILE A 227 3.95 11.72 3.55
CA ILE A 227 4.86 12.67 4.21
C ILE A 227 6.18 12.79 3.42
N PRO A 228 6.51 13.97 2.86
CA PRO A 228 7.81 14.20 2.24
C PRO A 228 8.93 14.28 3.29
N LEU A 229 10.07 13.67 3.00
CA LEU A 229 11.25 13.61 3.88
C LEU A 229 12.32 14.65 3.54
N ASP A 230 12.20 15.31 2.39
CA ASP A 230 13.15 16.27 1.83
C ASP A 230 12.71 17.74 2.00
N THR A 231 11.61 17.98 2.72
CA THR A 231 11.12 19.33 3.01
C THR A 231 11.71 19.85 4.31
N THR A 232 12.13 21.11 4.30
CA THR A 232 12.24 21.91 5.53
C THR A 232 10.84 22.38 5.93
N ASP A 233 10.63 22.64 7.22
CA ASP A 233 9.31 23.05 7.73
C ASP A 233 8.84 24.39 7.12
N ASP A 234 9.76 25.17 6.57
CA ASP A 234 9.48 26.49 6.01
C ASP A 234 8.80 26.46 4.63
N CYS A 235 9.03 25.42 3.80
CA CYS A 235 8.42 25.35 2.46
C CYS A 235 8.10 23.91 2.00
N PRO A 236 6.96 23.33 2.42
CA PRO A 236 6.53 22.00 1.97
C PRO A 236 6.16 21.92 0.48
N LEU A 237 6.08 23.07 -0.21
CA LEU A 237 5.68 23.18 -1.62
C LEU A 237 6.77 22.71 -2.59
N GLU A 238 8.03 22.68 -2.15
CA GLU A 238 9.21 22.41 -2.99
C GLU A 238 9.84 21.04 -2.70
N SER A 239 9.01 20.05 -2.36
CA SER A 239 9.49 18.68 -2.20
C SER A 239 9.86 18.09 -3.56
N LYS A 240 11.16 17.87 -3.79
CA LYS A 240 11.68 17.18 -4.97
C LYS A 240 11.17 15.74 -5.04
N SER A 241 11.02 15.08 -3.89
CA SER A 241 10.50 13.71 -3.82
C SER A 241 9.03 13.63 -4.27
N LEU A 242 8.19 14.61 -3.90
CA LEU A 242 6.82 14.69 -4.39
C LEU A 242 6.76 15.04 -5.88
N ASP A 243 7.61 15.96 -6.34
CA ASP A 243 7.70 16.30 -7.77
C ASP A 243 8.09 15.07 -8.61
N ALA A 244 9.06 14.29 -8.14
CA ALA A 244 9.48 13.04 -8.76
C ALA A 244 8.33 12.00 -8.83
N LEU A 245 7.45 11.94 -7.82
CA LEU A 245 6.24 11.10 -7.90
C LEU A 245 5.28 11.55 -9.01
N THR A 246 5.18 12.86 -9.31
CA THR A 246 4.32 13.35 -10.41
C THR A 246 4.88 13.08 -11.80
N HIS A 247 6.18 12.77 -11.87
CA HIS A 247 6.92 12.39 -13.07
C HIS A 247 7.33 10.91 -13.06
N PHE A 248 6.71 10.10 -12.18
CA PHE A 248 7.06 8.70 -11.96
C PHE A 248 7.13 7.90 -13.26
N ASP A 249 8.11 7.02 -13.38
CA ASP A 249 8.23 6.09 -14.50
C ASP A 249 8.74 4.74 -14.02
N VAL A 250 7.96 3.69 -14.24
CA VAL A 250 8.28 2.31 -13.83
C VAL A 250 9.62 1.83 -14.40
N ASP A 251 10.02 2.28 -15.59
CA ASP A 251 11.28 1.85 -16.19
C ASP A 251 12.50 2.37 -15.42
N ASN A 252 12.35 3.49 -14.71
CA ASN A 252 13.36 4.12 -13.84
C ASN A 252 13.33 3.59 -12.40
N THR A 253 12.58 2.51 -12.14
CA THR A 253 12.49 1.89 -10.81
C THR A 253 13.26 0.58 -10.73
N HIS A 254 13.73 0.29 -9.51
CA HIS A 254 14.55 -0.89 -9.24
C HIS A 254 14.16 -1.63 -7.95
N CYS A 255 14.40 -2.94 -7.95
CA CYS A 255 14.43 -3.74 -6.72
C CYS A 255 15.87 -3.92 -6.22
N TYR A 256 16.00 -4.45 -5.01
CA TYR A 256 17.31 -4.94 -4.54
C TYR A 256 17.67 -6.27 -5.22
N ASP A 257 16.71 -7.19 -5.30
CA ASP A 257 16.84 -8.46 -6.01
C ASP A 257 16.41 -8.29 -7.49
N PRO A 258 17.29 -8.55 -8.47
CA PRO A 258 16.94 -8.51 -9.89
C PRO A 258 15.82 -9.48 -10.28
N ASN A 259 15.64 -10.61 -9.59
CA ASN A 259 14.56 -11.56 -9.86
C ASN A 259 13.20 -10.96 -9.47
N ASP A 260 13.13 -10.29 -8.32
CA ASP A 260 11.92 -9.56 -7.92
C ASP A 260 11.64 -8.41 -8.87
N GLU A 261 12.69 -7.69 -9.31
CA GLU A 261 12.54 -6.63 -10.31
C GLU A 261 11.91 -7.15 -11.59
N TRP A 262 12.48 -8.20 -12.16
CA TRP A 262 11.98 -8.82 -13.38
C TRP A 262 10.55 -9.32 -13.20
N ARG A 263 10.25 -9.97 -12.08
CA ARG A 263 8.91 -10.50 -11.80
C ARG A 263 7.87 -9.39 -11.71
N LEU A 264 8.14 -8.33 -10.92
CA LEU A 264 7.24 -7.20 -10.77
C LEU A 264 7.07 -6.41 -12.07
N LYS A 265 8.16 -6.12 -12.78
CA LYS A 265 8.09 -5.46 -14.10
C LYS A 265 7.32 -6.31 -15.12
N SER A 266 7.44 -7.63 -15.09
CA SER A 266 6.67 -8.51 -15.97
C SER A 266 5.17 -8.44 -15.69
N ILE A 267 4.77 -8.38 -14.41
CA ILE A 267 3.36 -8.20 -14.02
C ILE A 267 2.86 -6.81 -14.41
N ILE A 268 3.66 -5.76 -14.24
CA ILE A 268 3.27 -4.40 -14.64
C ILE A 268 3.17 -4.29 -16.16
N SER A 269 4.10 -4.92 -16.89
CA SER A 269 4.09 -4.95 -18.35
C SER A 269 2.85 -5.64 -18.90
N SER A 270 2.38 -6.73 -18.25
CA SER A 270 1.18 -7.43 -18.69
C SER A 270 -0.11 -6.64 -18.49
N VAL A 271 -0.15 -5.68 -17.55
CA VAL A 271 -1.28 -4.74 -17.38
C VAL A 271 -1.09 -3.43 -18.14
N GLY A 272 0.07 -3.19 -18.73
CA GLY A 272 0.43 -1.99 -19.49
C GLY A 272 1.22 -0.96 -18.67
N CYS A 273 2.50 -0.78 -19.00
CA CYS A 273 3.39 0.19 -18.32
C CYS A 273 2.91 1.65 -18.47
N ALA A 274 2.37 2.02 -19.64
CA ALA A 274 1.87 3.37 -19.87
C ALA A 274 0.68 3.69 -18.96
N ASP A 275 -0.29 2.80 -18.87
CA ASP A 275 -1.46 2.93 -18.00
C ASP A 275 -1.07 2.95 -16.53
N PHE A 276 -0.10 2.11 -16.14
CA PHE A 276 0.47 2.12 -14.79
C PHE A 276 1.05 3.49 -14.44
N ASN A 277 1.94 4.01 -15.30
CA ASN A 277 2.57 5.31 -15.12
C ASN A 277 1.55 6.45 -15.08
N GLU A 278 0.57 6.45 -15.99
CA GLU A 278 -0.48 7.48 -16.02
C GLU A 278 -1.30 7.49 -14.73
N LYS A 279 -1.79 6.33 -14.29
CA LYS A 279 -2.58 6.20 -13.06
C LYS A 279 -1.79 6.68 -11.85
N PHE A 280 -0.52 6.29 -11.75
CA PHE A 280 0.36 6.68 -10.66
C PHE A 280 0.59 8.21 -10.64
N ARG A 281 0.94 8.81 -11.79
CA ARG A 281 1.15 10.26 -11.92
C ARG A 281 -0.13 11.05 -11.62
N LYS A 282 -1.28 10.59 -12.10
CA LYS A 282 -2.59 11.20 -11.83
C LYS A 282 -2.90 11.20 -10.34
N MET A 283 -2.71 10.06 -9.67
CA MET A 283 -2.88 9.94 -8.22
C MET A 283 -1.95 10.88 -7.46
N ALA A 284 -0.65 10.88 -7.78
CA ALA A 284 0.34 11.75 -7.13
C ALA A 284 -0.07 13.23 -7.22
N LYS A 285 -0.45 13.69 -8.41
CA LYS A 285 -0.95 15.07 -8.63
C LYS A 285 -2.19 15.37 -7.78
N LYS A 286 -3.14 14.44 -7.66
CA LYS A 286 -4.36 14.60 -6.86
C LYS A 286 -4.04 14.73 -5.37
N ILE A 287 -3.20 13.85 -4.83
CA ILE A 287 -2.77 13.87 -3.43
C ILE A 287 -2.09 15.20 -3.09
N ILE A 288 -1.14 15.62 -3.94
CA ILE A 288 -0.41 16.89 -3.77
C ILE A 288 -1.38 18.07 -3.79
N LYS A 289 -2.30 18.11 -4.77
CA LYS A 289 -3.32 19.16 -4.88
C LYS A 289 -4.23 19.23 -3.64
N MET A 290 -4.65 18.09 -3.11
CA MET A 290 -5.52 18.04 -1.92
C MET A 290 -4.78 18.52 -0.66
N ARG A 291 -3.55 18.07 -0.44
CA ARG A 291 -2.71 18.57 0.65
C ARG A 291 -2.55 20.08 0.65
N PHE A 292 -2.40 20.70 -0.52
CA PHE A 292 -2.30 22.15 -0.61
C PHE A 292 -3.61 22.88 -0.33
N LYS A 293 -4.76 22.27 -0.64
CA LYS A 293 -6.06 22.84 -0.27
C LYS A 293 -6.24 22.81 1.24
N ASP A 294 -5.91 21.68 1.87
CA ASP A 294 -6.08 21.50 3.31
C ASP A 294 -5.15 22.43 4.09
N LYS A 295 -3.87 22.54 3.70
CA LYS A 295 -2.95 23.50 4.33
C LYS A 295 -3.46 24.95 4.23
N ARG A 296 -4.02 25.35 3.09
CA ARG A 296 -4.61 26.70 2.94
C ARG A 296 -5.82 26.89 3.85
N ARG A 297 -6.62 25.84 4.07
CA ARG A 297 -7.75 25.86 4.99
C ARG A 297 -7.28 25.97 6.44
N THR A 298 -6.37 25.10 6.87
CA THR A 298 -5.79 25.13 8.22
C THR A 298 -5.08 26.46 8.50
N MET A 299 -4.30 26.98 7.55
CA MET A 299 -3.66 28.30 7.72
C MET A 299 -4.66 29.46 7.76
N LYS A 300 -5.80 29.35 7.08
CA LYS A 300 -6.88 30.35 7.20
C LYS A 300 -7.54 30.25 8.57
N GLU A 301 -7.90 29.05 9.02
CA GLU A 301 -8.54 28.80 10.31
C GLU A 301 -7.64 29.21 11.49
N LEU A 302 -6.33 28.95 11.40
CA LEU A 302 -5.35 29.40 12.41
C LEU A 302 -5.17 30.92 12.46
N LYS A 303 -5.43 31.65 11.36
CA LYS A 303 -5.41 33.13 11.38
C LYS A 303 -6.60 33.74 12.13
N PHE A 304 -7.66 32.96 12.39
CA PHE A 304 -8.83 33.40 13.15
C PHE A 304 -8.76 33.08 14.64
N ILE A 305 -7.72 32.37 15.09
CA ILE A 305 -7.47 32.18 16.52
C ILE A 305 -6.66 33.39 16.97
N GLU A 306 -7.32 34.38 17.57
CA GLU A 306 -6.65 35.51 18.20
C GLU A 306 -5.60 34.99 19.20
N PRO A 307 -4.41 35.61 19.24
CA PRO A 307 -3.34 35.15 20.12
C PRO A 307 -3.82 35.20 21.57
N ILE A 308 -3.85 34.03 22.21
CA ILE A 308 -4.10 33.90 23.64
C ILE A 308 -3.07 34.78 24.36
N PRO A 309 -3.48 35.73 25.23
CA PRO A 309 -2.56 36.60 25.95
C PRO A 309 -1.53 35.76 26.69
N SER A 310 -0.25 36.01 26.40
CA SER A 310 0.86 35.22 26.89
C SER A 310 1.12 35.50 28.38
N GLU A 311 0.69 34.61 29.25
CA GLU A 311 1.30 34.44 30.58
C GLU A 311 2.04 33.10 30.64
N GLY A 312 3.32 33.14 31.03
CA GLY A 312 4.04 31.96 31.54
C GLY A 312 4.84 31.14 30.52
N HIS A 313 6.15 31.38 30.52
CA HIS A 313 7.16 30.77 29.66
C HIS A 313 7.45 29.27 29.90
N ARG A 314 7.83 28.62 28.78
CA ARG A 314 8.78 27.49 28.57
C ARG A 314 8.18 26.12 28.20
N MET A 315 8.75 25.56 27.11
CA MET A 315 8.60 24.21 26.53
C MET A 315 7.54 23.91 25.44
N ARG A 316 6.85 24.89 24.84
CA ARG A 316 5.88 24.62 23.75
C ARG A 316 6.29 25.01 22.32
N ALA A 317 7.39 25.74 22.12
CA ALA A 317 7.70 26.31 20.80
C ALA A 317 8.09 25.27 19.72
N HIS A 318 8.73 24.15 20.07
CA HIS A 318 9.26 23.23 19.06
C HIS A 318 8.22 22.24 18.51
N VAL A 319 7.22 21.87 19.33
CA VAL A 319 6.12 20.99 18.90
C VAL A 319 5.15 21.76 17.99
N ALA A 320 4.86 23.03 18.28
CA ALA A 320 3.94 23.85 17.48
C ALA A 320 4.43 24.07 16.03
N GLN A 321 5.75 24.17 15.81
CA GLN A 321 6.34 24.34 14.47
C GLN A 321 6.31 23.04 13.65
N THR A 322 6.63 21.90 14.28
CA THR A 322 6.66 20.58 13.61
C THR A 322 5.24 20.09 13.24
N THR A 323 4.22 20.54 13.97
CA THR A 323 2.81 20.13 13.78
C THR A 323 2.18 20.73 12.50
N GLN A 324 2.75 21.81 11.94
CA GLN A 324 2.15 22.54 10.80
C GLN A 324 2.24 21.85 9.43
N THR A 325 3.00 20.76 9.29
CA THR A 325 3.26 20.14 7.98
C THR A 325 2.54 18.79 7.77
N ILE A 326 1.99 18.18 8.82
CA ILE A 326 1.26 16.91 8.71
C ILE A 326 -0.23 17.20 8.92
N VAL A 327 -0.90 17.62 7.85
CA VAL A 327 -2.36 17.71 7.85
C VAL A 327 -2.90 16.30 7.63
N MET A 328 -3.49 15.72 8.67
CA MET A 328 -4.33 14.51 8.56
C MET A 328 -5.64 14.94 7.89
N ILE A 329 -5.99 14.30 6.78
CA ILE A 329 -7.24 14.55 6.07
C ILE A 329 -8.39 14.05 6.97
N ASP A 330 -9.36 14.91 7.29
CA ASP A 330 -10.63 14.46 7.87
C ASP A 330 -11.45 13.76 6.79
N SER A 331 -11.77 12.49 7.01
CA SER A 331 -12.97 11.90 6.44
C SER A 331 -14.15 12.44 7.23
N ALA A 332 -14.75 13.53 6.76
CA ALA A 332 -16.12 13.86 7.15
C ALA A 332 -17.00 12.71 6.66
N VAL A 333 -17.32 11.78 7.55
CA VAL A 333 -18.46 10.89 7.36
C VAL A 333 -19.67 11.78 7.60
N ASP A 334 -20.41 12.09 6.53
CA ASP A 334 -21.69 12.74 6.66
C ASP A 334 -22.59 11.84 7.54
N ASP A 335 -22.88 12.28 8.76
CA ASP A 335 -23.96 11.72 9.56
C ASP A 335 -25.26 11.96 8.78
N GLU A 336 -25.78 10.93 8.12
CA GLU A 336 -27.15 10.91 7.62
C GLU A 336 -28.09 11.11 8.81
N PRO A 337 -28.98 12.12 8.79
CA PRO A 337 -29.98 12.26 9.83
C PRO A 337 -30.98 11.11 9.69
N SER A 338 -31.04 10.28 10.73
CA SER A 338 -32.03 9.25 10.95
C SER A 338 -33.45 9.79 10.71
N ARG A 339 -34.03 9.45 9.57
CA ARG A 339 -35.49 9.48 9.40
C ARG A 339 -36.05 8.21 10.00
N SER A 340 -36.73 8.36 11.13
CA SER A 340 -37.65 7.36 11.68
C SER A 340 -39.09 7.80 11.41
N PRO A 341 -40.06 6.87 11.48
CA PRO A 341 -40.85 6.36 10.37
C PRO A 341 -41.85 7.35 9.76
#